data_AF-A0A959RZI2-F1
#
_entry.id   AF-A0A959RZI2-F1
#
_cell.length_a   1.000
_cell.length_b   1.000
_cell.length_c   1.000
_cell.angle_alpha   90.00
_cell.angle_beta   90.00
_cell.angle_gamma   90.00
#
_symmetry.space_group_name_H-M   'P 1'
#
loop_
_entity.id
_entity.type
_entity.pdbx_description
1 polymer ?
#
loop_
_entity_poly.entity_id
_entity_poly.type
_entity_poly.pdbx_seq_one_letter_code
_entity_poly.pdbx_strand_id
1 'polypeptide(L)'
;MSSPLRGFNIVTLTLIVCVGLNLGTLAQPVPPANSNIPFLVTFGKQASKKFGDDDYSQVFFLSIPSNETDPFYVRVFDPDIGGEYDEVYGASDSKTKFSIYGGKSVWSELDAQQTDPTGNYKAGTLLDSRTFSESDKYDNAWYSFGPLDPKEGEFVEELGGYVFKIIAEGIEGDDGNLYNYFFSRGPNVNIAIEGANAFGYEWTFRMPAEKSAICHLYPYINDDVVSIQQFNFDWDDDGVIKIVSYEKKGEWVEMSNEADWKSSTHQILPTERNSSLDIQFIKTKEKA
;
A
#
# COMPACT_ATOMS: atom_id res chain seq x y z
N MET A 1 18.66 -3.81 84.61
CA MET A 1 18.36 -2.58 83.82
C MET A 1 19.30 -2.56 82.63
N SER A 2 18.83 -3.04 81.47
CA SER A 2 19.52 -2.90 80.19
C SER A 2 18.48 -3.08 79.08
N SER A 3 18.39 -2.04 78.25
CA SER A 3 17.40 -1.77 77.20
C SER A 3 17.33 -2.82 76.08
N PRO A 4 16.19 -2.96 75.38
CA PRO A 4 16.09 -3.78 74.19
C PRO A 4 16.64 -3.03 72.97
N LEU A 5 17.49 -3.71 72.19
CA LEU A 5 17.92 -3.29 70.86
C LEU A 5 16.74 -3.37 69.90
N ARG A 6 16.32 -2.22 69.35
CA ARG A 6 15.37 -2.14 68.23
C ARG A 6 16.09 -2.55 66.95
N GLY A 7 15.72 -3.69 66.38
CA GLY A 7 16.09 -4.06 65.02
C GLY A 7 15.34 -3.18 64.01
N PHE A 8 16.07 -2.41 63.22
CA PHE A 8 15.54 -1.71 62.06
C PHE A 8 15.45 -2.71 60.89
N ASN A 9 14.23 -3.07 60.48
CA ASN A 9 14.01 -3.72 59.20
C ASN A 9 14.08 -2.64 58.10
N ILE A 10 15.16 -2.64 57.32
CA ILE A 10 15.26 -1.86 56.09
C ILE A 10 14.49 -2.62 55.02
N VAL A 11 13.29 -2.15 54.69
CA VAL A 11 12.56 -2.59 53.50
C VAL A 11 13.07 -1.77 52.33
N THR A 12 13.94 -2.35 51.51
CA THR A 12 14.35 -1.75 50.25
C THR A 12 13.18 -1.86 49.26
N LEU A 13 12.48 -0.75 49.02
CA LEU A 13 11.46 -0.65 47.99
C LEU A 13 12.16 -0.42 46.64
N THR A 14 12.40 -1.48 45.88
CA THR A 14 12.86 -1.36 44.49
C THR A 14 11.69 -0.90 43.63
N LEU A 15 11.67 0.39 43.30
CA LEU A 15 10.75 0.94 42.30
C LEU A 15 11.23 0.47 40.91
N ILE A 16 10.59 -0.57 40.38
CA ILE A 16 10.73 -0.93 38.97
C ILE A 16 9.93 0.11 38.18
N VAL A 17 10.63 1.13 37.68
CA VAL A 17 10.08 2.02 36.66
C VAL A 17 10.08 1.22 35.35
N CYS A 18 8.95 0.60 35.02
CA CYS A 18 8.69 0.13 33.67
C CYS A 18 8.59 1.37 32.77
N VAL A 19 9.73 1.79 32.21
CA VAL A 19 9.74 2.69 31.06
C VAL A 19 9.11 1.89 29.92
N GLY A 20 7.82 2.12 29.68
CA GLY A 20 7.16 1.65 28.48
C GLY A 20 7.92 2.21 27.28
N LEU A 21 8.69 1.35 26.62
CA LEU A 21 9.12 1.59 25.25
C LEU A 21 7.83 1.67 24.44
N ASN A 22 7.35 2.90 24.22
CA ASN A 22 6.47 3.18 23.10
C ASN A 22 7.33 2.95 21.86
N LEU A 23 7.37 1.69 21.40
CA LEU A 23 7.64 1.42 20.00
C LEU A 23 6.50 2.12 19.27
N GLY A 24 6.79 3.32 18.76
CA GLY A 24 5.86 4.04 17.91
C GLY A 24 5.40 3.06 16.85
N THR A 25 4.12 2.69 16.91
CA THR A 25 3.47 1.89 15.89
C THR A 25 3.70 2.63 14.59
N LEU A 26 4.50 2.03 13.70
CA LEU A 26 4.79 2.63 12.41
C LEU A 26 3.44 2.91 11.75
N ALA A 27 3.27 4.17 11.36
CA ALA A 27 2.13 4.63 10.60
C ALA A 27 1.92 3.67 9.41
N GLN A 28 0.70 3.48 8.93
CA GLN A 28 0.44 2.60 7.78
C GLN A 28 0.09 3.43 6.54
N PRO A 29 1.06 4.19 5.99
CA PRO A 29 0.90 4.74 4.66
C PRO A 29 0.89 3.59 3.63
N VAL A 30 0.29 3.85 2.50
CA VAL A 30 0.49 3.07 1.28
C VAL A 30 1.08 4.00 0.24
N PRO A 31 2.31 3.73 -0.24
CA PRO A 31 3.17 2.60 0.10
C PRO A 31 3.71 2.65 1.55
N PRO A 32 4.08 1.51 2.15
CA PRO A 32 4.63 1.49 3.52
C PRO A 32 6.05 2.09 3.54
N ALA A 33 6.43 2.77 4.61
CA ALA A 33 7.70 3.52 4.66
C ALA A 33 8.96 2.68 4.39
N ASN A 34 8.93 1.37 4.70
CA ASN A 34 10.04 0.45 4.42
C ASN A 34 10.10 -0.03 2.96
N SER A 35 9.11 0.29 2.12
CA SER A 35 9.16 -0.02 0.69
C SER A 35 10.11 0.88 -0.08
N ASN A 36 10.44 2.06 0.45
CA ASN A 36 11.17 3.12 -0.26
C ASN A 36 10.49 3.57 -1.57
N ILE A 37 9.19 3.27 -1.74
CA ILE A 37 8.38 3.76 -2.85
C ILE A 37 7.80 5.12 -2.44
N PRO A 38 8.13 6.22 -3.14
CA PRO A 38 7.67 7.57 -2.80
C PRO A 38 6.18 7.75 -3.06
N PHE A 39 5.70 7.36 -4.24
CA PHE A 39 4.33 7.60 -4.70
C PHE A 39 3.79 6.40 -5.48
N LEU A 40 2.50 6.13 -5.27
CA LEU A 40 1.69 5.43 -6.27
C LEU A 40 1.40 6.39 -7.42
N VAL A 41 1.13 5.86 -8.60
CA VAL A 41 0.72 6.69 -9.74
C VAL A 41 -0.48 6.09 -10.46
N THR A 42 -1.39 6.95 -10.92
CA THR A 42 -2.46 6.58 -11.85
C THR A 42 -2.54 7.64 -12.93
N PHE A 43 -2.42 7.22 -14.19
CA PHE A 43 -2.48 8.10 -15.34
C PHE A 43 -3.89 8.27 -15.86
N GLY A 44 -4.16 9.43 -16.46
CA GLY A 44 -5.39 9.67 -17.19
C GLY A 44 -5.60 8.69 -18.35
N LYS A 45 -6.86 8.38 -18.67
CA LYS A 45 -7.21 7.35 -19.70
C LYS A 45 -6.69 7.65 -21.12
N GLN A 46 -6.23 8.86 -21.40
CA GLN A 46 -5.63 9.24 -22.69
C GLN A 46 -4.10 9.17 -22.68
N ALA A 47 -3.49 8.89 -21.53
CA ALA A 47 -2.06 8.74 -21.40
C ALA A 47 -1.52 7.60 -22.27
N SER A 48 -0.30 7.78 -22.75
CA SER A 48 0.44 6.72 -23.39
C SER A 48 0.77 5.63 -22.37
N LYS A 49 0.45 4.36 -22.69
CA LYS A 49 0.85 3.22 -21.86
C LYS A 49 2.36 3.10 -21.63
N LYS A 50 3.17 3.75 -22.49
CA LYS A 50 4.63 3.88 -22.35
C LYS A 50 5.07 4.79 -21.19
N PHE A 51 4.13 5.27 -20.37
CA PHE A 51 4.41 6.01 -19.15
C PHE A 51 4.37 5.10 -17.91
N GLY A 52 4.07 3.80 -18.08
CA GLY A 52 4.16 2.78 -17.05
C GLY A 52 2.82 2.32 -16.47
N ASP A 53 1.72 2.91 -16.92
CA ASP A 53 0.36 2.55 -16.51
C ASP A 53 -0.41 2.03 -17.74
N ASP A 54 -0.70 0.73 -17.75
CA ASP A 54 -1.31 0.08 -18.90
C ASP A 54 -2.83 -0.01 -18.81
N ASP A 55 -3.43 0.28 -17.66
CA ASP A 55 -4.86 0.08 -17.42
C ASP A 55 -5.59 1.31 -16.84
N TYR A 56 -4.85 2.34 -16.43
CA TYR A 56 -5.35 3.60 -15.88
C TYR A 56 -6.15 3.43 -14.59
N SER A 57 -6.00 2.30 -13.90
CA SER A 57 -6.83 1.94 -12.74
C SER A 57 -6.07 1.10 -11.73
N GLN A 58 -5.84 1.65 -10.55
CA GLN A 58 -5.13 0.95 -9.48
C GLN A 58 -6.06 0.60 -8.31
N VAL A 59 -6.01 -0.66 -7.88
CA VAL A 59 -6.88 -1.22 -6.82
C VAL A 59 -6.07 -1.59 -5.59
N PHE A 60 -6.47 -1.05 -4.44
CA PHE A 60 -5.95 -1.44 -3.14
C PHE A 60 -7.07 -1.91 -2.21
N PHE A 61 -6.74 -2.92 -1.42
CA PHE A 61 -7.57 -3.43 -0.34
C PHE A 61 -7.05 -2.94 1.00
N LEU A 62 -7.99 -2.74 1.92
CA LEU A 62 -7.73 -2.41 3.32
C LEU A 62 -8.43 -3.45 4.18
N SER A 63 -7.68 -4.20 4.98
CA SER A 63 -8.20 -5.08 6.03
C SER A 63 -8.17 -4.35 7.36
N ILE A 64 -9.35 -4.22 7.99
CA ILE A 64 -9.54 -3.69 9.34
C ILE A 64 -9.78 -4.86 10.29
N PRO A 65 -9.03 -5.00 11.41
CA PRO A 65 -9.22 -6.10 12.34
C PRO A 65 -10.66 -6.21 12.83
N SER A 66 -11.15 -7.44 13.00
CA SER A 66 -12.53 -7.68 13.43
C SER A 66 -12.87 -7.16 14.84
N ASN A 67 -11.86 -6.87 15.66
CA ASN A 67 -12.00 -6.25 16.98
C ASN A 67 -11.95 -4.71 16.94
N GLU A 68 -11.66 -4.10 15.79
CA GLU A 68 -11.77 -2.65 15.61
C GLU A 68 -13.24 -2.28 15.44
N THR A 69 -13.69 -1.32 16.25
CA THR A 69 -15.09 -0.87 16.27
C THR A 69 -15.23 0.62 16.10
N ASP A 70 -14.12 1.37 16.21
CA ASP A 70 -14.15 2.81 16.03
C ASP A 70 -14.20 3.14 14.53
N PRO A 71 -14.94 4.20 14.14
CA PRO A 71 -14.94 4.66 12.77
C PRO A 71 -13.55 5.11 12.32
N PHE A 72 -13.28 4.97 11.02
CA PHE A 72 -12.01 5.33 10.42
C PHE A 72 -12.19 6.12 9.12
N TYR A 73 -11.07 6.58 8.56
CA TYR A 73 -11.00 7.41 7.38
C TYR A 73 -9.99 6.82 6.40
N VAL A 74 -10.32 6.85 5.11
CA VAL A 74 -9.33 6.59 4.05
C VAL A 74 -8.85 7.95 3.55
N ARG A 75 -7.58 8.24 3.73
CA ARG A 75 -6.98 9.51 3.36
C ARG A 75 -6.15 9.36 2.10
N VAL A 76 -6.25 10.32 1.20
CA VAL A 76 -5.46 10.40 -0.03
C VAL A 76 -4.64 11.68 0.03
N PHE A 77 -3.33 11.54 -0.04
CA PHE A 77 -2.39 12.64 -0.18
C PHE A 77 -2.25 13.01 -1.65
N ASP A 78 -2.26 14.31 -1.93
CA ASP A 78 -2.07 14.86 -3.28
C ASP A 78 -3.05 14.28 -4.34
N PRO A 79 -4.38 14.30 -4.08
CA PRO A 79 -5.34 13.72 -5.00
C PRO A 79 -5.67 14.59 -6.23
N ASP A 80 -5.34 15.89 -6.23
CA ASP A 80 -5.49 16.79 -7.38
C ASP A 80 -4.38 16.61 -8.40
N ILE A 81 -4.61 17.17 -9.60
CA ILE A 81 -3.71 17.02 -10.74
C ILE A 81 -2.79 18.23 -10.88
N GLY A 82 -1.48 18.01 -11.02
CA GLY A 82 -0.47 19.05 -11.17
C GLY A 82 0.32 19.29 -9.89
N GLY A 83 0.70 20.54 -9.62
CA GLY A 83 1.42 20.87 -8.39
C GLY A 83 2.87 20.36 -8.37
N GLU A 84 3.32 19.92 -7.18
CA GLU A 84 4.73 19.59 -6.92
C GLU A 84 5.15 18.22 -7.47
N TYR A 85 4.28 17.20 -7.39
CA TYR A 85 4.68 15.80 -7.59
C TYR A 85 4.23 15.18 -8.92
N ASP A 86 3.11 15.61 -9.49
CA ASP A 86 2.49 14.97 -10.64
C ASP A 86 3.32 15.02 -11.94
N GLU A 87 3.09 14.02 -12.80
CA GLU A 87 3.70 13.94 -14.12
C GLU A 87 2.79 14.61 -15.16
N VAL A 88 3.02 15.89 -15.41
CA VAL A 88 2.22 16.71 -16.33
C VAL A 88 2.77 16.69 -17.76
N TYR A 89 1.93 16.36 -18.74
CA TYR A 89 2.27 16.27 -20.16
C TYR A 89 1.63 17.41 -20.98
N GLY A 90 2.09 18.62 -20.73
CA GLY A 90 1.61 19.82 -21.41
C GLY A 90 0.70 20.64 -20.51
N ALA A 91 -0.60 20.43 -20.60
CA ALA A 91 -1.56 21.08 -19.71
C ALA A 91 -2.11 20.05 -18.72
N SER A 92 -2.23 20.42 -17.44
CA SER A 92 -2.83 19.57 -16.41
C SER A 92 -4.33 19.39 -16.67
N ASP A 93 -4.69 18.44 -17.52
CA ASP A 93 -6.05 18.20 -18.01
C ASP A 93 -6.62 16.85 -17.58
N SER A 94 -5.83 16.05 -16.85
CA SER A 94 -6.27 14.80 -16.27
C SER A 94 -7.33 14.95 -15.18
N LYS A 95 -8.07 13.86 -15.00
CA LYS A 95 -8.97 13.67 -13.86
C LYS A 95 -8.82 12.27 -13.30
N THR A 96 -8.59 12.19 -12.00
CA THR A 96 -8.52 10.93 -11.26
C THR A 96 -9.74 10.80 -10.35
N LYS A 97 -10.41 9.66 -10.41
CA LYS A 97 -11.53 9.31 -9.54
C LYS A 97 -11.09 8.30 -8.50
N PHE A 98 -11.19 8.67 -7.24
CA PHE A 98 -11.03 7.75 -6.12
C PHE A 98 -12.41 7.27 -5.66
N SER A 99 -12.57 5.96 -5.50
CA SER A 99 -13.84 5.33 -5.11
C SER A 99 -13.60 4.32 -4.00
N ILE A 100 -14.35 4.44 -2.90
CA ILE A 100 -14.28 3.54 -1.74
C ILE A 100 -15.45 2.56 -1.81
N TYR A 101 -15.13 1.27 -1.72
CA TYR A 101 -16.07 0.18 -1.71
C TYR A 101 -15.95 -0.62 -0.40
N GLY A 102 -17.09 -1.12 0.05
CA GLY A 102 -17.19 -2.12 1.11
C GLY A 102 -18.29 -3.13 0.79
N GLY A 103 -18.79 -3.81 1.81
CA GLY A 103 -19.90 -4.74 1.71
C GLY A 103 -19.51 -6.05 1.03
N LYS A 104 -20.50 -6.95 0.93
CA LYS A 104 -20.30 -8.30 0.39
C LYS A 104 -19.63 -8.29 -0.99
N SER A 105 -18.71 -9.22 -1.20
CA SER A 105 -17.99 -9.44 -2.47
C SER A 105 -17.05 -8.31 -2.88
N VAL A 106 -16.68 -7.41 -1.95
CA VAL A 106 -15.68 -6.39 -2.25
C VAL A 106 -14.31 -7.01 -2.55
N TRP A 107 -13.94 -8.08 -1.83
CA TRP A 107 -12.73 -8.85 -2.01
C TRP A 107 -13.00 -10.29 -2.46
N SER A 108 -14.08 -10.93 -1.99
CA SER A 108 -14.35 -12.34 -2.35
C SER A 108 -14.81 -12.54 -3.81
N GLU A 109 -15.10 -11.47 -4.54
CA GLU A 109 -15.26 -11.52 -6.00
C GLU A 109 -13.91 -11.82 -6.66
N LEU A 110 -13.86 -12.84 -7.51
CA LEU A 110 -12.61 -13.30 -8.13
C LEU A 110 -12.03 -12.27 -9.09
N ASP A 111 -12.90 -11.55 -9.81
CA ASP A 111 -12.51 -10.47 -10.71
C ASP A 111 -11.85 -9.31 -9.93
N ALA A 112 -12.19 -9.11 -8.64
CA ALA A 112 -11.58 -8.08 -7.81
C ALA A 112 -10.16 -8.45 -7.35
N GLN A 113 -9.79 -9.73 -7.41
CA GLN A 113 -8.47 -10.24 -7.04
C GLN A 113 -7.52 -10.40 -8.24
N GLN A 114 -7.98 -10.09 -9.45
CA GLN A 114 -7.12 -10.12 -10.63
C GLN A 114 -6.19 -8.90 -10.65
N THR A 115 -5.17 -8.95 -11.50
CA THR A 115 -4.32 -7.80 -11.81
C THR A 115 -5.10 -6.82 -12.68
N ASP A 116 -5.60 -7.28 -13.83
CA ASP A 116 -6.32 -6.39 -14.76
C ASP A 116 -7.71 -5.95 -14.24
N PRO A 117 -8.10 -4.68 -14.44
CA PRO A 117 -9.40 -4.11 -14.06
C PRO A 117 -10.50 -4.52 -15.04
N THR A 118 -10.76 -5.82 -15.13
CA THR A 118 -11.76 -6.42 -16.03
C THR A 118 -12.88 -7.12 -15.26
N GLY A 119 -13.94 -7.51 -15.97
CA GLY A 119 -15.09 -8.18 -15.36
C GLY A 119 -15.77 -7.34 -14.27
N ASN A 120 -16.05 -7.96 -13.13
CA ASN A 120 -16.71 -7.37 -11.97
C ASN A 120 -15.72 -6.88 -10.90
N TYR A 121 -14.51 -6.43 -11.26
CA TYR A 121 -13.51 -5.99 -10.28
C TYR A 121 -13.98 -4.85 -9.35
N LYS A 122 -14.99 -4.06 -9.76
CA LYS A 122 -15.67 -3.03 -8.93
C LYS A 122 -16.78 -3.59 -8.03
N ALA A 123 -16.82 -4.91 -7.80
CA ALA A 123 -17.78 -5.54 -6.91
C ALA A 123 -17.75 -4.96 -5.48
N GLY A 124 -18.87 -5.10 -4.78
CA GLY A 124 -19.13 -4.47 -3.48
C GLY A 124 -20.15 -3.34 -3.59
N THR A 125 -20.33 -2.63 -2.49
CA THR A 125 -21.15 -1.43 -2.38
C THR A 125 -20.25 -0.20 -2.42
N LEU A 126 -20.50 0.71 -3.36
CA LEU A 126 -19.84 2.01 -3.39
C LEU A 126 -20.28 2.83 -2.16
N LEU A 127 -19.35 3.13 -1.27
CA LEU A 127 -19.59 3.89 -0.04
C LEU A 127 -19.40 5.38 -0.27
N ASP A 128 -18.34 5.76 -0.97
CA ASP A 128 -18.05 7.15 -1.32
C ASP A 128 -17.18 7.21 -2.59
N SER A 129 -17.21 8.34 -3.30
CA SER A 129 -16.27 8.60 -4.39
C SER A 129 -16.10 10.08 -4.63
N ARG A 130 -14.92 10.44 -5.14
CA ARG A 130 -14.62 11.81 -5.54
C ARG A 130 -13.72 11.83 -6.75
N THR A 131 -14.03 12.72 -7.68
CA THR A 131 -13.18 13.06 -8.82
C THR A 131 -12.40 14.33 -8.49
N PHE A 132 -11.11 14.28 -8.83
CA PHE A 132 -10.19 15.41 -8.73
C PHE A 132 -9.68 15.75 -10.13
N SER A 133 -9.27 17.00 -10.27
CA SER A 133 -8.73 17.63 -11.48
C SER A 133 -7.66 18.61 -11.04
N GLU A 134 -7.15 19.42 -11.95
CA GLU A 134 -6.24 20.52 -11.60
C GLU A 134 -6.85 21.45 -10.54
N SER A 135 -6.04 21.74 -9.51
CA SER A 135 -6.40 22.50 -8.32
C SER A 135 -5.16 22.71 -7.43
N ASP A 136 -5.08 23.86 -6.74
CA ASP A 136 -4.06 24.10 -5.70
C ASP A 136 -4.57 23.72 -4.28
N LYS A 137 -5.79 23.19 -4.18
CA LYS A 137 -6.46 22.99 -2.88
C LYS A 137 -5.84 21.84 -2.08
N TYR A 138 -5.47 20.77 -2.75
CA TYR A 138 -4.91 19.58 -2.12
C TYR A 138 -3.47 19.26 -2.56
N ASP A 139 -2.83 20.16 -3.31
CA ASP A 139 -1.39 20.12 -3.60
C ASP A 139 -0.60 20.00 -2.28
N ASN A 140 0.12 18.88 -2.14
CA ASN A 140 0.85 18.52 -0.93
C ASN A 140 -0.04 18.51 0.34
N ALA A 141 -1.31 18.15 0.19
CA ALA A 141 -2.28 18.06 1.28
C ALA A 141 -3.14 16.80 1.20
N TRP A 142 -3.89 16.56 2.28
CA TRP A 142 -4.70 15.35 2.43
C TRP A 142 -6.19 15.63 2.19
N TYR A 143 -6.82 14.76 1.42
CA TYR A 143 -8.27 14.57 1.42
C TYR A 143 -8.66 13.33 2.22
N SER A 144 -9.82 13.34 2.87
CA SER A 144 -10.30 12.23 3.69
C SER A 144 -11.70 11.79 3.27
N PHE A 145 -11.86 10.51 2.98
CA PHE A 145 -13.14 9.82 2.90
C PHE A 145 -13.57 9.35 4.28
N GLY A 146 -14.87 9.33 4.54
CA GLY A 146 -15.46 8.84 5.79
C GLY A 146 -16.06 9.93 6.69
N PRO A 147 -16.37 9.61 7.96
CA PRO A 147 -16.02 8.36 8.65
C PRO A 147 -16.70 7.13 8.06
N LEU A 148 -15.99 6.00 8.07
CA LEU A 148 -16.47 4.67 7.67
C LEU A 148 -16.58 3.79 8.92
N ASP A 149 -17.65 3.01 9.03
CA ASP A 149 -17.80 2.00 10.08
C ASP A 149 -17.11 0.70 9.62
N PRO A 150 -16.22 0.07 10.42
CA PRO A 150 -15.59 -1.20 10.06
C PRO A 150 -16.56 -2.27 9.53
N LYS A 151 -17.80 -2.31 10.03
CA LYS A 151 -18.84 -3.27 9.61
C LYS A 151 -19.43 -2.99 8.23
N GLU A 152 -19.13 -1.85 7.63
CA GLU A 152 -19.44 -1.59 6.22
C GLU A 152 -18.52 -2.38 5.28
N GLY A 153 -17.44 -2.99 5.76
CA GLY A 153 -16.56 -3.85 4.98
C GLY A 153 -17.08 -5.29 4.83
N GLU A 154 -16.44 -6.07 3.97
CA GLU A 154 -16.67 -7.51 3.88
C GLU A 154 -15.91 -8.25 4.99
N PHE A 155 -16.59 -9.01 5.85
CA PHE A 155 -15.87 -9.88 6.77
C PHE A 155 -15.22 -11.04 6.01
N VAL A 156 -13.88 -11.11 6.03
CA VAL A 156 -13.08 -12.16 5.40
C VAL A 156 -12.33 -12.92 6.50
N GLU A 157 -12.74 -14.16 6.74
CA GLU A 157 -12.18 -15.00 7.82
C GLU A 157 -10.67 -15.24 7.64
N GLU A 158 -10.22 -15.50 6.41
CA GLU A 158 -8.81 -15.70 6.08
C GLU A 158 -7.93 -14.49 6.43
N LEU A 159 -8.47 -13.28 6.33
CA LEU A 159 -7.77 -12.03 6.64
C LEU A 159 -8.06 -11.53 8.06
N GLY A 160 -8.88 -12.25 8.83
CA GLY A 160 -9.20 -11.94 10.24
C GLY A 160 -9.96 -10.62 10.45
N GLY A 161 -10.55 -10.04 9.41
CA GLY A 161 -10.99 -8.65 9.42
C GLY A 161 -12.07 -8.30 8.39
N TYR A 162 -12.48 -7.04 8.45
CA TYR A 162 -13.38 -6.40 7.50
C TYR A 162 -12.57 -5.74 6.38
N VAL A 163 -12.83 -6.14 5.15
CA VAL A 163 -12.11 -5.67 3.97
C VAL A 163 -12.89 -4.55 3.29
N PHE A 164 -12.17 -3.50 2.91
CA PHE A 164 -12.60 -2.42 2.04
C PHE A 164 -11.71 -2.41 0.79
N LYS A 165 -12.13 -1.70 -0.24
CA LYS A 165 -11.38 -1.50 -1.47
C LYS A 165 -11.40 -0.03 -1.87
N ILE A 166 -10.24 0.52 -2.23
CA ILE A 166 -10.12 1.82 -2.88
C ILE A 166 -9.65 1.59 -4.31
N ILE A 167 -10.29 2.30 -5.25
CA ILE A 167 -9.93 2.30 -6.67
C ILE A 167 -9.61 3.73 -7.06
N ALA A 168 -8.39 3.97 -7.55
CA ALA A 168 -8.03 5.18 -8.28
C ALA A 168 -8.14 4.89 -9.77
N GLU A 169 -8.92 5.69 -10.50
CA GLU A 169 -9.13 5.53 -11.94
C GLU A 169 -8.89 6.85 -12.64
N GLY A 170 -7.96 6.88 -13.58
CA GLY A 170 -7.78 7.99 -14.51
C GLY A 170 -8.92 7.99 -15.52
N ILE A 171 -9.78 9.01 -15.48
CA ILE A 171 -11.00 9.07 -16.30
C ILE A 171 -10.92 10.13 -17.40
N GLU A 172 -9.88 10.96 -17.42
CA GLU A 172 -9.63 12.02 -18.41
C GLU A 172 -8.14 12.40 -18.39
N GLY A 173 -7.67 13.07 -19.45
CA GLY A 173 -6.30 13.57 -19.68
C GLY A 173 -5.21 12.52 -19.88
N ASP A 174 -3.98 13.00 -20.00
CA ASP A 174 -2.76 12.21 -20.20
C ASP A 174 -1.70 12.37 -19.09
N ASP A 175 -1.96 13.18 -18.08
CA ASP A 175 -1.09 13.35 -16.90
C ASP A 175 -1.17 12.17 -15.93
N GLY A 176 -0.10 11.98 -15.15
CA GLY A 176 0.00 11.02 -14.05
C GLY A 176 -0.20 11.68 -12.69
N ASN A 177 -1.21 11.22 -11.93
CA ASN A 177 -1.43 11.64 -10.55
C ASN A 177 -0.60 10.79 -9.57
N LEU A 178 0.29 11.43 -8.82
CA LEU A 178 1.17 10.81 -7.84
C LEU A 178 0.60 11.02 -6.43
N TYR A 179 0.23 9.93 -5.76
CA TYR A 179 -0.47 10.01 -4.48
C TYR A 179 0.01 8.95 -3.48
N ASN A 180 -0.42 9.12 -2.24
CA ASN A 180 -0.31 8.10 -1.19
C ASN A 180 -1.64 7.91 -0.47
N TYR A 181 -1.85 6.73 0.10
CA TYR A 181 -2.96 6.50 1.02
C TYR A 181 -2.52 6.49 2.47
N PHE A 182 -3.46 6.81 3.36
CA PHE A 182 -3.32 6.56 4.79
C PHE A 182 -4.66 6.18 5.40
N PHE A 183 -4.70 5.04 6.09
CA PHE A 183 -5.89 4.58 6.79
C PHE A 183 -5.85 5.02 8.23
N SER A 184 -6.78 5.89 8.61
CA SER A 184 -6.68 6.63 9.86
C SER A 184 -7.88 6.57 10.76
N ARG A 185 -7.64 6.56 12.07
CA ARG A 185 -8.66 6.91 13.08
C ARG A 185 -9.00 8.41 13.09
N GLY A 186 -8.21 9.26 12.43
CA GLY A 186 -8.36 10.72 12.43
C GLY A 186 -8.77 11.30 11.06
N PRO A 187 -9.74 12.23 11.01
CA PRO A 187 -10.15 12.86 9.75
C PRO A 187 -9.09 13.83 9.20
N ASN A 188 -8.28 14.45 10.06
CA ASN A 188 -7.31 15.49 9.69
C ASN A 188 -5.87 15.22 10.18
N VAL A 189 -5.61 14.01 10.67
CA VAL A 189 -4.30 13.57 11.12
C VAL A 189 -4.09 12.10 10.79
N ASN A 190 -2.86 11.71 10.46
CA ASN A 190 -2.48 10.32 10.20
C ASN A 190 -2.25 9.55 11.51
N ILE A 191 -3.30 8.94 12.04
CA ILE A 191 -3.27 8.03 13.19
C ILE A 191 -3.52 6.61 12.71
N ALA A 192 -2.54 5.71 12.81
CA ALA A 192 -2.68 4.33 12.36
C ALA A 192 -3.77 3.56 13.12
N ILE A 193 -4.32 2.55 12.46
CA ILE A 193 -5.20 1.54 13.04
C ILE A 193 -4.33 0.32 13.35
N GLU A 194 -4.29 -0.09 14.62
CA GLU A 194 -3.44 -1.21 15.02
C GLU A 194 -3.98 -2.51 14.42
N GLY A 195 -3.11 -3.27 13.77
CA GLY A 195 -3.46 -4.53 13.11
C GLY A 195 -4.13 -4.37 11.75
N ALA A 196 -4.43 -3.15 11.29
CA ALA A 196 -4.88 -2.94 9.92
C ALA A 196 -3.79 -3.34 8.92
N ASN A 197 -4.22 -3.70 7.72
CA ASN A 197 -3.32 -4.01 6.61
C ASN A 197 -3.83 -3.46 5.29
N ALA A 198 -2.91 -3.09 4.41
CA ALA A 198 -3.24 -2.71 3.05
C ALA A 198 -2.43 -3.51 2.04
N PHE A 199 -3.06 -3.92 0.96
CA PHE A 199 -2.45 -4.78 -0.05
C PHE A 199 -3.12 -4.57 -1.41
N GLY A 200 -2.41 -4.96 -2.47
CA GLY A 200 -2.90 -4.92 -3.85
C GLY A 200 -2.24 -6.05 -4.63
N TYR A 201 -2.91 -6.49 -5.69
CA TYR A 201 -2.40 -7.55 -6.59
C TYR A 201 -1.59 -6.98 -7.75
N GLU A 202 -1.78 -5.69 -8.03
CA GLU A 202 -1.08 -4.91 -9.04
C GLU A 202 -0.71 -3.55 -8.45
N TRP A 203 0.49 -3.08 -8.78
CA TRP A 203 1.05 -1.83 -8.25
C TRP A 203 1.69 -1.04 -9.38
N THR A 204 1.18 0.18 -9.58
CA THR A 204 1.74 1.19 -10.46
C THR A 204 2.32 2.29 -9.59
N PHE A 205 3.64 2.43 -9.61
CA PHE A 205 4.36 3.33 -8.70
C PHE A 205 5.58 3.95 -9.34
N ARG A 206 6.00 5.10 -8.78
CA ARG A 206 7.19 5.81 -9.23
C ARG A 206 8.44 5.33 -8.50
N MET A 207 9.44 4.86 -9.23
CA MET A 207 10.78 4.62 -8.67
C MET A 207 11.43 5.96 -8.25
N PRO A 208 12.19 5.99 -7.13
CA PRO A 208 13.04 7.13 -6.80
C PRO A 208 14.00 7.49 -7.95
N ALA A 209 14.35 8.76 -8.05
CA ALA A 209 15.21 9.25 -9.14
C ALA A 209 16.67 8.81 -8.96
N GLU A 210 17.10 8.55 -7.72
CA GLU A 210 18.48 8.25 -7.37
C GLU A 210 18.93 6.89 -7.91
N LYS A 211 20.12 6.86 -8.52
CA LYS A 211 20.78 5.62 -8.90
C LYS A 211 20.95 4.72 -7.68
N SER A 212 20.78 3.41 -7.89
CA SER A 212 20.90 2.41 -6.82
C SER A 212 19.83 2.52 -5.73
N ALA A 213 18.79 3.33 -5.93
CA ALA A 213 17.57 3.21 -5.15
C ALA A 213 17.01 1.79 -5.27
N ILE A 214 16.55 1.26 -4.15
CA ILE A 214 15.90 -0.05 -4.07
C ILE A 214 14.51 0.18 -3.52
N CYS A 215 13.49 -0.23 -4.28
CA CYS A 215 12.13 -0.34 -3.77
C CYS A 215 11.82 -1.78 -3.40
N HIS A 216 10.91 -1.97 -2.45
CA HIS A 216 10.57 -3.27 -1.90
C HIS A 216 9.06 -3.51 -1.89
N LEU A 217 8.64 -4.70 -2.30
CA LEU A 217 7.30 -5.23 -2.06
C LEU A 217 7.40 -6.55 -1.30
N TYR A 218 6.47 -6.75 -0.35
CA TYR A 218 6.54 -7.86 0.62
C TYR A 218 5.31 -8.78 0.56
N PRO A 219 5.08 -9.51 -0.54
CA PRO A 219 3.96 -10.44 -0.61
C PRO A 219 4.10 -11.51 0.48
N TYR A 220 3.04 -11.71 1.25
CA TYR A 220 2.97 -12.74 2.28
C TYR A 220 2.57 -14.08 1.67
N ILE A 221 3.30 -15.14 2.03
CA ILE A 221 3.12 -16.48 1.48
C ILE A 221 2.45 -17.35 2.55
N ASN A 222 1.18 -17.69 2.36
CA ASN A 222 0.47 -18.60 3.26
C ASN A 222 0.86 -20.07 3.02
N ASP A 223 0.34 -20.98 3.83
CA ASP A 223 0.70 -22.39 3.78
C ASP A 223 0.29 -23.14 2.50
N ASP A 224 -0.64 -22.58 1.73
CA ASP A 224 -1.20 -23.21 0.53
C ASP A 224 -0.49 -22.76 -0.76
N VAL A 225 0.33 -21.70 -0.70
CA VAL A 225 1.08 -21.23 -1.86
C VAL A 225 2.23 -22.20 -2.20
N VAL A 226 2.26 -22.63 -3.45
CA VAL A 226 3.33 -23.48 -4.03
C VAL A 226 4.22 -22.73 -5.01
N SER A 227 3.74 -21.60 -5.54
CA SER A 227 4.50 -20.72 -6.43
C SER A 227 3.85 -19.35 -6.48
N ILE A 228 4.64 -18.31 -6.75
CA ILE A 228 4.15 -17.01 -7.18
C ILE A 228 4.49 -16.79 -8.65
N GLN A 229 3.57 -16.17 -9.38
CA GLN A 229 3.84 -15.65 -10.72
C GLN A 229 3.89 -14.14 -10.62
N GLN A 230 5.05 -13.57 -10.91
CA GLN A 230 5.29 -12.13 -10.90
C GLN A 230 5.26 -11.62 -12.34
N PHE A 231 4.61 -10.47 -12.54
CA PHE A 231 4.58 -9.75 -13.81
C PHE A 231 5.19 -8.36 -13.62
N ASN A 232 5.84 -7.85 -14.67
CA ASN A 232 6.30 -6.46 -14.73
C ASN A 232 6.09 -5.89 -16.12
N PHE A 233 5.86 -4.58 -16.15
CA PHE A 233 5.55 -3.79 -17.34
C PHE A 233 6.41 -2.53 -17.35
N ASP A 234 6.81 -2.10 -18.54
CA ASP A 234 7.49 -0.81 -18.78
C ASP A 234 8.72 -0.53 -17.89
N TRP A 235 9.51 -1.56 -17.61
CA TRP A 235 10.72 -1.40 -16.79
C TRP A 235 11.87 -0.74 -17.55
N ASP A 236 11.81 -0.69 -18.89
CA ASP A 236 12.69 0.10 -19.76
C ASP A 236 14.20 -0.09 -19.56
N ASP A 237 14.60 -1.27 -19.10
CA ASP A 237 15.99 -1.56 -18.73
C ASP A 237 16.54 -0.54 -17.70
N ASP A 238 15.68 0.08 -16.87
CA ASP A 238 16.06 1.09 -15.85
C ASP A 238 16.75 0.46 -14.63
N GLY A 239 16.72 -0.88 -14.54
CA GLY A 239 17.25 -1.60 -13.41
C GLY A 239 17.16 -3.12 -13.52
N VAL A 240 17.19 -3.78 -12.37
CA VAL A 240 16.94 -5.21 -12.24
C VAL A 240 15.94 -5.47 -11.12
N ILE A 241 15.14 -6.52 -11.28
CA ILE A 241 14.24 -7.00 -10.22
C ILE A 241 14.72 -8.38 -9.77
N LYS A 242 14.70 -8.61 -8.45
CA LYS A 242 14.97 -9.93 -7.88
C LYS A 242 14.04 -10.25 -6.72
N ILE A 243 13.75 -11.52 -6.53
CA ILE A 243 12.94 -12.04 -5.43
C ILE A 243 13.88 -12.67 -4.41
N VAL A 244 13.83 -12.16 -3.18
CA VAL A 244 14.59 -12.69 -2.05
C VAL A 244 13.63 -13.34 -1.07
N SER A 245 14.04 -14.48 -0.53
CA SER A 245 13.32 -15.18 0.52
C SER A 245 14.30 -15.70 1.58
N TYR A 246 13.77 -16.33 2.62
CA TYR A 246 14.60 -16.99 3.62
C TYR A 246 15.55 -18.04 3.02
N GLU A 247 15.07 -18.82 2.04
CA GLU A 247 15.84 -19.90 1.40
C GLU A 247 16.63 -19.41 0.18
N LYS A 248 16.00 -18.66 -0.72
CA LYS A 248 16.63 -18.14 -1.93
C LYS A 248 17.11 -16.71 -1.70
N LYS A 249 18.43 -16.55 -1.62
CA LYS A 249 19.11 -15.27 -1.40
C LYS A 249 19.15 -14.34 -2.63
N GLY A 250 18.14 -14.45 -3.51
CA GLY A 250 18.01 -13.67 -4.73
C GLY A 250 17.85 -14.55 -5.96
N GLU A 251 16.63 -14.60 -6.50
CA GLU A 251 16.31 -15.12 -7.83
C GLU A 251 15.98 -13.95 -8.75
N TRP A 252 16.64 -13.90 -9.91
CA TRP A 252 16.40 -12.87 -10.92
C TRP A 252 15.08 -13.12 -11.63
N VAL A 253 14.36 -12.05 -11.93
CA VAL A 253 13.16 -12.11 -12.77
C VAL A 253 13.45 -11.56 -14.16
N GLU A 254 12.60 -11.88 -15.12
CA GLU A 254 12.68 -11.37 -16.49
C GLU A 254 12.25 -9.90 -16.54
N MET A 255 13.06 -9.04 -17.17
CA MET A 255 12.80 -7.61 -17.24
C MET A 255 11.97 -7.28 -18.48
N SER A 256 10.88 -6.52 -18.30
CA SER A 256 10.13 -5.92 -19.40
C SER A 256 10.92 -4.81 -20.08
N ASN A 257 10.51 -4.52 -21.31
CA ASN A 257 10.93 -3.35 -22.07
C ASN A 257 9.73 -2.38 -22.18
N GLU A 258 9.90 -1.33 -23.00
CA GLU A 258 8.89 -0.30 -23.25
C GLU A 258 7.54 -0.89 -23.65
N ALA A 259 6.53 -0.59 -22.85
CA ALA A 259 5.16 -1.05 -23.00
C ALA A 259 5.01 -2.56 -23.30
N ASP A 260 5.88 -3.39 -22.71
CA ASP A 260 5.87 -4.84 -22.84
C ASP A 260 5.68 -5.53 -21.50
N TRP A 261 5.01 -6.67 -21.50
CA TRP A 261 4.82 -7.50 -20.30
C TRP A 261 5.84 -8.63 -20.26
N LYS A 262 6.45 -8.83 -19.09
CA LYS A 262 7.28 -10.01 -18.78
C LYS A 262 6.81 -10.66 -17.49
N SER A 263 7.07 -11.95 -17.38
CA SER A 263 6.68 -12.71 -16.20
C SER A 263 7.78 -13.65 -15.74
N SER A 264 7.77 -13.98 -14.46
CA SER A 264 8.66 -14.97 -13.87
C SER A 264 7.91 -15.76 -12.81
N THR A 265 8.20 -17.06 -12.74
CA THR A 265 7.60 -17.95 -11.74
C THR A 265 8.65 -18.29 -10.68
N HIS A 266 8.31 -18.02 -9.43
CA HIS A 266 9.13 -18.37 -8.28
C HIS A 266 8.44 -19.48 -7.49
N GLN A 267 9.08 -20.65 -7.43
CA GLN A 267 8.55 -21.81 -6.70
C GLN A 267 8.73 -21.60 -5.20
N ILE A 268 7.71 -21.89 -4.39
CA ILE A 268 7.74 -21.73 -2.94
C ILE A 268 8.07 -23.07 -2.28
N LEU A 269 9.13 -23.07 -1.47
CA LEU A 269 9.51 -24.17 -0.61
C LEU A 269 8.71 -24.14 0.70
N PRO A 270 8.51 -25.29 1.37
CA PRO A 270 7.79 -25.34 2.64
C PRO A 270 8.35 -24.42 3.73
N THR A 271 9.66 -24.15 3.72
CA THR A 271 10.33 -23.26 4.69
C THR A 271 10.18 -21.77 4.39
N GLU A 272 9.62 -21.40 3.23
CA GLU A 272 9.31 -20.02 2.84
C GLU A 272 7.86 -19.63 3.18
N ARG A 273 7.02 -20.59 3.59
CA ARG A 273 5.63 -20.36 3.97
C ARG A 273 5.51 -19.69 5.33
N ASN A 274 4.38 -19.03 5.55
CA ASN A 274 4.11 -18.17 6.71
C ASN A 274 5.17 -17.08 6.90
N SER A 275 5.70 -16.58 5.79
CA SER A 275 6.69 -15.51 5.76
C SER A 275 6.46 -14.61 4.54
N SER A 276 7.05 -13.43 4.56
CA SER A 276 7.04 -12.54 3.39
C SER A 276 8.27 -12.76 2.54
N LEU A 277 8.08 -12.70 1.22
CA LEU A 277 9.20 -12.49 0.29
C LEU A 277 9.61 -11.02 0.33
N ASP A 278 10.75 -10.72 -0.27
CA ASP A 278 11.22 -9.37 -0.56
C ASP A 278 11.49 -9.25 -2.06
N ILE A 279 10.54 -8.66 -2.78
CA ILE A 279 10.70 -8.32 -4.20
C ILE A 279 11.42 -6.97 -4.25
N GLN A 280 12.68 -7.01 -4.68
CA GLN A 280 13.53 -5.83 -4.78
C GLN A 280 13.55 -5.31 -6.21
N PHE A 281 13.16 -4.04 -6.38
CA PHE A 281 13.27 -3.27 -7.61
C PHE A 281 14.50 -2.39 -7.49
N ILE A 282 15.57 -2.70 -8.22
CA ILE A 282 16.89 -2.07 -8.05
C ILE A 282 17.19 -1.21 -9.27
N LYS A 283 17.22 0.11 -9.09
CA LYS A 283 17.57 1.04 -10.17
C LYS A 283 19.07 0.95 -10.47
N THR A 284 19.43 0.73 -11.74
CA THR A 284 20.84 0.63 -12.16
C THR A 284 21.31 1.80 -13.01
N LYS A 285 20.38 2.55 -13.60
CA LYS A 285 20.65 3.75 -14.39
C LYS A 285 20.30 5.02 -13.60
N GLU A 286 20.94 6.11 -13.97
CA GLU A 286 20.41 7.45 -13.65
C GLU A 286 19.38 7.78 -14.72
N LYS A 287 18.27 8.42 -14.33
CA LYS A 287 17.36 9.00 -15.31
C LYS A 287 18.15 10.10 -16.04
N ALA A 288 18.25 9.99 -17.36
CA ALA A 288 18.98 10.94 -18.20
C ALA A 288 18.35 12.34 -18.19
#